data_AF-A0A563UDI2-F1
#
_entry.id   AF-A0A563UDI2-F1
#
_cell.length_a   1.000
_cell.length_b   1.000
_cell.length_c   1.000
_cell.angle_alpha   90.00
_cell.angle_beta   90.00
_cell.angle_gamma   90.00
#
_symmetry.space_group_name_H-M   'P 1'
#
loop_
_entity.id
_entity.type
_entity.pdbx_description
1 polymer ?
#
loop_
_entity_poly.entity_id
_entity_poly.type
_entity_poly.pdbx_seq_one_letter_code
_entity_poly.pdbx_strand_id
1 'polypeptide(L)'
;MIDFQNHKYDLVELAAIFAKDTRRRDFIFYYDNWGEDNNENFYTKFIDENICKGKTSRQDDAIEVSIRAGIFRGKYFDCVKAILHSRKGHWIKLTCLDWLYEFSNKIDTAKYIELNTCYMRRPNLSELNKVQATLNLLKTGTSRELSAELYSQLLSAEIPGTFYRVKILLTDSSVKFNETSKPDMVKVFVEIATHSSSLSESQKRDIVIFD
;
A
#
# COMPACT_ATOMS: atom_id res chain seq x y z
N MET A 1 -26.13 -1.95 -4.08
CA MET A 1 -24.87 -1.85 -3.32
C MET A 1 -25.27 -1.67 -1.87
N ILE A 2 -24.70 -2.43 -0.93
CA ILE A 2 -24.94 -2.15 0.49
C ILE A 2 -24.14 -0.89 0.81
N ASP A 3 -24.80 0.11 1.38
CA ASP A 3 -24.13 1.31 1.85
C ASP A 3 -23.47 1.01 3.20
N PHE A 4 -22.14 0.99 3.23
CA PHE A 4 -21.35 0.81 4.45
C PHE A 4 -20.94 2.14 5.09
N GLN A 5 -21.27 3.27 4.46
CA GLN A 5 -20.87 4.59 4.93
C GLN A 5 -21.75 5.03 6.10
N ASN A 6 -21.17 5.76 7.05
CA ASN A 6 -21.89 6.43 8.15
C ASN A 6 -22.69 5.52 9.12
N HIS A 7 -22.52 4.19 9.09
CA HIS A 7 -23.20 3.27 9.99
C HIS A 7 -22.20 2.50 10.86
N LYS A 8 -22.28 2.63 12.19
CA LYS A 8 -21.45 1.84 13.12
C LYS A 8 -22.12 0.50 13.38
N TYR A 9 -21.48 -0.58 12.93
CA TYR A 9 -22.00 -1.94 13.01
C TYR A 9 -21.73 -2.56 14.38
N ASP A 10 -22.69 -3.32 14.90
CA ASP A 10 -22.46 -4.13 16.10
C ASP A 10 -21.70 -5.43 15.79
N LEU A 11 -21.34 -6.18 16.85
CA LEU A 11 -20.57 -7.42 16.72
C LEU A 11 -21.30 -8.53 15.94
N VAL A 12 -22.64 -8.57 16.02
CA VAL A 12 -23.45 -9.58 15.33
C VAL A 12 -23.47 -9.29 13.82
N GLU A 13 -23.63 -8.02 13.47
CA GLU A 13 -23.59 -7.56 12.09
C GLU A 13 -22.21 -7.74 11.47
N LEU A 14 -21.14 -7.36 12.19
CA LEU A 14 -19.76 -7.57 11.74
C LEU A 14 -19.46 -9.05 11.51
N ALA A 15 -19.90 -9.94 12.41
CA ALA A 15 -19.75 -11.37 12.21
C ALA A 15 -20.47 -11.86 10.93
N ALA A 16 -21.68 -11.37 10.66
CA ALA A 16 -22.44 -11.71 9.46
C ALA A 16 -21.79 -11.17 8.17
N ILE A 17 -21.19 -9.98 8.22
CA ILE A 17 -20.44 -9.38 7.12
C ILE A 17 -19.17 -10.21 6.84
N PHE A 18 -18.35 -10.46 7.86
CA PHE A 18 -17.05 -11.12 7.72
C PHE A 18 -17.15 -12.63 7.41
N ALA A 19 -18.31 -13.24 7.66
CA ALA A 19 -18.61 -14.61 7.24
C ALA A 19 -18.69 -14.77 5.71
N LYS A 20 -19.08 -13.71 4.96
CA LYS A 20 -19.27 -13.77 3.50
C LYS A 20 -18.16 -13.04 2.75
N ASP A 21 -17.54 -13.70 1.77
CA ASP A 21 -16.37 -13.16 1.07
C ASP A 21 -16.63 -11.85 0.32
N THR A 22 -17.73 -11.75 -0.43
CA THR A 22 -18.07 -10.52 -1.16
C THR A 22 -18.41 -9.37 -0.21
N ARG A 23 -19.30 -9.60 0.77
CA ARG A 23 -19.67 -8.57 1.75
C ARG A 23 -18.49 -8.07 2.56
N ARG A 24 -17.59 -8.96 2.96
CA ARG A 24 -16.38 -8.58 3.69
C ARG A 24 -15.50 -7.66 2.85
N ARG A 25 -15.29 -7.95 1.56
CA ARG A 25 -14.48 -7.09 0.68
C ARG A 25 -15.12 -5.74 0.45
N ASP A 26 -16.42 -5.72 0.18
CA ASP A 26 -17.16 -4.46 0.04
C ASP A 26 -17.07 -3.63 1.33
N PHE A 27 -17.22 -4.26 2.49
CA PHE A 27 -17.04 -3.61 3.79
C PHE A 27 -15.63 -3.03 3.95
N ILE A 28 -14.58 -3.82 3.68
CA ILE A 28 -13.18 -3.38 3.78
C ILE A 28 -12.90 -2.17 2.89
N PHE A 29 -13.51 -2.12 1.71
CA PHE A 29 -13.29 -1.06 0.75
C PHE A 29 -14.07 0.23 1.07
N TYR A 30 -15.33 0.11 1.51
CA TYR A 30 -16.25 1.24 1.64
C TYR A 30 -16.48 1.75 3.06
N TYR A 31 -16.15 0.96 4.10
CA TYR A 31 -16.35 1.38 5.48
C TYR A 31 -15.38 2.52 5.84
N ASP A 32 -15.91 3.59 6.44
CA ASP A 32 -15.20 4.83 6.76
C ASP A 32 -14.90 4.98 8.26
N ASN A 33 -15.67 4.35 9.15
CA ASN A 33 -15.57 4.51 10.61
C ASN A 33 -14.52 3.60 11.28
N TRP A 34 -13.46 3.22 10.56
CA TRP A 34 -12.40 2.38 11.12
C TRP A 34 -11.76 3.02 12.35
N GLY A 35 -11.69 2.28 13.46
CA GLY A 35 -11.08 2.77 14.71
C GLY A 35 -11.99 3.70 15.54
N GLU A 36 -13.10 4.18 14.99
CA GLU A 36 -14.06 5.04 15.68
C GLU A 36 -15.32 4.31 16.15
N ASP A 37 -15.47 3.05 15.73
CA ASP A 37 -16.66 2.23 15.98
C ASP A 37 -16.54 1.31 17.20
N ASN A 38 -15.43 1.39 17.93
CA ASN A 38 -15.13 0.59 19.12
C ASN A 38 -15.04 -0.94 18.86
N ASN A 39 -14.81 -1.37 17.61
CA ASN A 39 -14.73 -2.78 17.23
C ASN A 39 -13.30 -3.31 17.07
N GLU A 40 -12.29 -2.62 17.59
CA GLU A 40 -10.86 -2.99 17.44
C GLU A 40 -10.56 -4.46 17.82
N ASN A 41 -11.20 -4.96 18.89
CA ASN A 41 -11.05 -6.35 19.33
C ASN A 41 -11.54 -7.36 18.28
N PHE A 42 -12.64 -7.05 17.59
CA PHE A 42 -13.17 -7.90 16.52
C PHE A 42 -12.18 -7.95 15.35
N TYR A 43 -11.71 -6.78 14.89
CA TYR A 43 -10.76 -6.68 13.78
C TYR A 43 -9.44 -7.36 14.09
N THR A 44 -8.91 -7.15 15.30
CA THR A 44 -7.71 -7.81 15.79
C THR A 44 -7.84 -9.33 15.75
N LYS A 45 -8.96 -9.87 16.23
CA LYS A 45 -9.21 -11.32 16.20
C LYS A 45 -9.25 -11.85 14.77
N PHE A 46 -9.94 -11.15 13.87
CA PHE A 46 -9.98 -11.51 12.45
C PHE A 46 -8.58 -11.53 11.83
N ILE A 47 -7.75 -10.51 12.08
CA ILE A 47 -6.37 -10.44 11.57
C ILE A 47 -5.55 -11.62 12.12
N ASP A 48 -5.59 -11.83 13.44
CA ASP A 48 -4.84 -12.90 14.13
C ASP A 48 -5.13 -14.29 13.56
N GLU A 49 -6.41 -14.57 13.27
CA GLU A 49 -6.85 -15.86 12.74
C GLU A 49 -6.41 -16.08 11.28
N ASN A 50 -6.23 -15.00 10.49
CA ASN A 50 -6.13 -15.12 9.03
C ASN A 50 -4.77 -14.72 8.46
N ILE A 51 -4.04 -13.74 9.02
CA ILE A 51 -2.87 -13.14 8.35
C ILE A 51 -1.74 -14.16 8.07
N CYS A 52 -1.49 -15.08 8.99
CA CYS A 52 -0.39 -16.05 8.86
C CYS A 52 -0.84 -17.42 8.29
N LYS A 53 -2.11 -17.79 8.48
CA LYS A 53 -2.60 -19.18 8.28
C LYS A 53 -3.81 -19.27 7.35
N GLY A 54 -4.40 -18.14 6.95
CA GLY A 54 -5.56 -18.10 6.07
C GLY A 54 -5.24 -18.55 4.64
N LYS A 55 -6.30 -18.84 3.87
CA LYS A 55 -6.20 -18.90 2.40
C LYS A 55 -5.74 -17.54 1.88
N THR A 56 -5.11 -17.51 0.70
CA THR A 56 -4.55 -16.27 0.12
C THR A 56 -5.54 -15.10 0.13
N SER A 57 -6.81 -15.32 -0.22
CA SER A 57 -7.84 -14.26 -0.17
C SER A 57 -8.08 -13.72 1.25
N ARG A 58 -8.13 -14.60 2.25
CA ARG A 58 -8.32 -14.22 3.66
C ARG A 58 -7.09 -13.51 4.23
N GLN A 59 -5.90 -13.88 3.78
CA GLN A 59 -4.67 -13.18 4.15
C GLN A 59 -4.66 -11.76 3.60
N ASP A 60 -5.05 -11.58 2.34
CA ASP A 60 -5.19 -10.28 1.70
C ASP A 60 -6.18 -9.39 2.46
N ASP A 61 -7.40 -9.90 2.71
CA ASP A 61 -8.41 -9.19 3.49
C ASP A 61 -7.91 -8.83 4.91
N ALA A 62 -7.14 -9.72 5.56
CA ALA A 62 -6.59 -9.46 6.89
C ALA A 62 -5.51 -8.37 6.88
N ILE A 63 -4.69 -8.30 5.83
CA ILE A 63 -3.70 -7.23 5.66
C ILE A 63 -4.41 -5.90 5.42
N GLU A 64 -5.43 -5.88 4.56
CA GLU A 64 -6.22 -4.66 4.30
C GLU A 64 -6.94 -4.17 5.56
N VAL A 65 -7.57 -5.06 6.33
CA VAL A 65 -8.20 -4.70 7.62
C VAL A 65 -7.17 -4.13 8.59
N SER A 66 -5.96 -4.71 8.64
CA SER A 66 -4.88 -4.20 9.48
C SER A 66 -4.51 -2.77 9.12
N ILE A 67 -4.37 -2.45 7.82
CA ILE A 67 -4.13 -1.08 7.32
C ILE A 67 -5.29 -0.16 7.70
N ARG A 68 -6.52 -0.51 7.29
CA ARG A 68 -7.71 0.33 7.48
C ARG A 68 -7.98 0.66 8.94
N ALA A 69 -7.83 -0.32 9.83
CA ALA A 69 -8.02 -0.16 11.27
C ALA A 69 -6.79 0.40 12.01
N GLY A 70 -5.65 0.60 11.34
CA GLY A 70 -4.40 1.07 11.97
C GLY A 70 -3.76 0.06 12.95
N ILE A 71 -4.17 -1.20 12.91
CA ILE A 71 -3.78 -2.24 13.89
C ILE A 71 -2.44 -2.87 13.47
N PHE A 72 -1.43 -2.73 14.31
CA PHE A 72 -0.09 -3.30 14.09
C PHE A 72 0.32 -4.22 15.24
N ARG A 73 0.97 -5.34 14.91
CA ARG A 73 1.66 -6.22 15.86
C ARG A 73 2.94 -6.76 15.25
N GLY A 74 3.99 -6.93 16.05
CA GLY A 74 5.28 -7.46 15.58
C GLY A 74 5.15 -8.80 14.83
N LYS A 75 4.30 -9.71 15.32
CA LYS A 75 4.04 -11.00 14.65
C LYS A 75 3.45 -10.86 13.24
N TYR A 76 2.78 -9.76 12.92
CA TYR A 76 2.24 -9.51 11.58
C TYR A 76 3.36 -9.21 10.57
N PHE A 77 4.42 -8.52 11.01
CA PHE A 77 5.59 -8.26 10.18
C PHE A 77 6.23 -9.57 9.67
N ASP A 78 6.37 -10.57 10.54
CA ASP A 78 6.93 -11.87 10.15
C ASP A 78 6.06 -12.58 9.10
N CYS A 79 4.73 -12.45 9.22
CA CYS A 79 3.79 -13.03 8.27
C CYS A 79 3.78 -12.28 6.92
N VAL A 80 3.86 -10.95 6.94
CA VAL A 80 4.06 -10.11 5.74
C VAL A 80 5.37 -10.46 5.04
N LYS A 81 6.48 -10.58 5.78
CA LYS A 81 7.77 -11.02 5.26
C LYS A 81 7.66 -12.40 4.59
N ALA A 82 7.00 -13.36 5.24
CA ALA A 82 6.79 -14.69 4.68
C ALA A 82 5.97 -14.65 3.36
N ILE A 83 4.92 -13.83 3.29
CA ILE A 83 4.11 -13.66 2.07
C ILE A 83 4.93 -13.07 0.93
N LEU A 84 5.69 -11.99 1.18
CA LEU A 84 6.57 -11.36 0.20
C LEU A 84 7.58 -12.36 -0.38
N HIS A 85 8.12 -13.24 0.47
CA HIS A 85 9.10 -14.23 0.06
C HIS A 85 8.50 -15.50 -0.58
N SER A 86 7.18 -15.67 -0.55
CA SER A 86 6.49 -16.85 -1.09
C SER A 86 6.25 -16.82 -2.61
N ARG A 87 5.65 -17.91 -3.13
CA ARG A 87 5.16 -18.03 -4.51
C ARG A 87 3.76 -17.42 -4.73
N LYS A 88 3.20 -16.70 -3.75
CA LYS A 88 1.89 -16.05 -3.89
C LYS A 88 1.90 -14.99 -5.00
N GLY A 89 0.70 -14.69 -5.52
CA GLY A 89 0.49 -13.75 -6.62
C GLY A 89 0.94 -12.32 -6.30
N HIS A 90 1.09 -11.51 -7.34
CA HIS A 90 1.59 -10.13 -7.22
C HIS A 90 0.68 -9.23 -6.39
N TRP A 91 -0.64 -9.45 -6.45
CA TRP A 91 -1.64 -8.62 -5.75
C TRP A 91 -1.45 -8.62 -4.23
N ILE A 92 -1.52 -9.78 -3.57
CA ILE A 92 -1.31 -9.84 -2.10
C ILE A 92 0.09 -9.36 -1.69
N LYS A 93 1.09 -9.52 -2.56
CA LYS A 93 2.43 -8.98 -2.33
C LYS A 93 2.44 -7.45 -2.39
N LEU A 94 1.63 -6.86 -3.26
CA LEU A 94 1.44 -5.42 -3.33
C LEU A 94 0.76 -4.90 -2.06
N THR A 95 -0.31 -5.57 -1.60
CA THR A 95 -0.98 -5.27 -0.31
C THR A 95 -0.01 -5.37 0.87
N CYS A 96 0.90 -6.35 0.86
CA CYS A 96 1.97 -6.46 1.85
C CYS A 96 2.94 -5.27 1.82
N LEU A 97 3.29 -4.76 0.64
CA LEU A 97 4.17 -3.60 0.51
C LEU A 97 3.47 -2.32 0.97
N ASP A 98 2.16 -2.20 0.74
CA ASP A 98 1.34 -1.11 1.30
C ASP A 98 1.28 -1.16 2.81
N TRP A 99 1.14 -2.36 3.37
CA TRP A 99 1.18 -2.55 4.80
C TRP A 99 2.53 -2.10 5.39
N LEU A 100 3.64 -2.43 4.73
CA LEU A 100 4.96 -1.91 5.14
C LEU A 100 4.98 -0.39 5.07
N TYR A 101 4.49 0.20 3.98
CA TYR A 101 4.44 1.65 3.80
C TYR A 101 3.70 2.34 4.95
N GLU A 102 2.48 1.85 5.25
CA GLU A 102 1.59 2.40 6.27
C GLU A 102 2.25 2.32 7.67
N PHE A 103 2.77 1.14 8.02
CA PHE A 103 3.33 0.89 9.35
C PHE A 103 4.84 1.14 9.47
N SER A 104 5.45 1.82 8.50
CA SER A 104 6.89 2.10 8.46
C SER A 104 7.44 2.70 9.77
N ASN A 105 6.69 3.57 10.45
CA ASN A 105 7.07 4.18 11.72
C ASN A 105 7.01 3.22 12.93
N LYS A 106 6.30 2.09 12.81
CA LYS A 106 6.19 1.04 13.83
C LYS A 106 7.17 -0.12 13.61
N ILE A 107 7.89 -0.12 12.48
CA ILE A 107 8.84 -1.17 12.10
C ILE A 107 10.27 -0.67 12.38
N ASP A 108 11.11 -1.55 12.90
CA ASP A 108 12.55 -1.28 13.02
C ASP A 108 13.14 -0.86 11.65
N THR A 109 13.79 0.30 11.61
CA THR A 109 14.24 0.93 10.36
C THR A 109 15.20 0.03 9.57
N ALA A 110 16.12 -0.66 10.25
CA ALA A 110 17.07 -1.55 9.59
C ALA A 110 16.35 -2.73 8.91
N LYS A 111 15.43 -3.38 9.63
CA LYS A 111 14.59 -4.46 9.07
C LYS A 111 13.71 -4.00 7.91
N TYR A 112 13.16 -2.79 8.01
CA TYR A 112 12.34 -2.20 6.96
C TYR A 112 13.14 -1.96 5.67
N ILE A 113 14.32 -1.35 5.78
CA ILE A 113 15.22 -1.08 4.63
C ILE A 113 15.69 -2.40 4.02
N GLU A 114 16.12 -3.35 4.84
CA GLU A 114 16.58 -4.67 4.39
C GLU A 114 15.49 -5.38 3.58
N LEU A 115 14.28 -5.47 4.13
CA LEU A 115 13.18 -6.18 3.49
C LEU A 115 12.80 -5.56 2.14
N ASN A 116 12.64 -4.24 2.07
CA ASN A 116 12.29 -3.55 0.84
C ASN A 116 13.42 -3.65 -0.20
N THR A 117 14.69 -3.51 0.21
CA THR A 117 15.85 -3.64 -0.69
C THR A 117 15.97 -5.05 -1.26
N CYS A 118 15.90 -6.07 -0.39
CA CYS A 118 15.94 -7.48 -0.80
C CYS A 118 14.77 -7.83 -1.71
N TYR A 119 13.59 -7.26 -1.46
CA TYR A 119 12.44 -7.49 -2.31
C TYR A 119 12.62 -6.82 -3.68
N MET A 120 12.92 -5.52 -3.73
CA MET A 120 13.11 -4.74 -4.96
C MET A 120 14.11 -5.37 -5.94
N ARG A 121 15.20 -5.97 -5.42
CA ARG A 121 16.24 -6.62 -6.23
C ARG A 121 15.85 -7.98 -6.81
N ARG A 122 14.64 -8.48 -6.55
CA ARG A 122 14.23 -9.79 -7.04
C ARG A 122 14.00 -9.78 -8.55
N PRO A 123 14.44 -10.84 -9.25
CA PRO A 123 14.08 -11.01 -10.65
C PRO A 123 12.57 -11.23 -10.78
N ASN A 124 11.99 -10.81 -11.91
CA ASN A 124 10.59 -11.06 -12.28
C ASN A 124 9.54 -10.49 -11.31
N LEU A 125 9.84 -9.39 -10.61
CA LEU A 125 8.80 -8.62 -9.94
C LEU A 125 7.92 -7.90 -10.95
N SER A 126 6.62 -7.86 -10.67
CA SER A 126 5.70 -6.96 -11.36
C SER A 126 6.12 -5.52 -11.14
N GLU A 127 5.92 -4.69 -12.16
CA GLU A 127 6.25 -3.26 -12.15
C GLU A 127 5.67 -2.54 -10.93
N LEU A 128 4.38 -2.73 -10.64
CA LEU A 128 3.71 -2.13 -9.47
C LEU A 128 4.39 -2.49 -8.13
N ASN A 129 4.85 -3.74 -8.00
CA ASN A 129 5.50 -4.18 -6.76
C ASN A 129 6.91 -3.59 -6.64
N LYS A 130 7.62 -3.39 -7.76
CA LYS A 130 8.91 -2.69 -7.77
C LYS A 130 8.72 -1.24 -7.36
N VAL A 131 7.77 -0.54 -7.99
CA VAL A 131 7.46 0.86 -7.69
C VAL A 131 7.09 1.05 -6.23
N GLN A 132 6.21 0.21 -5.67
CA GLN A 132 5.86 0.32 -4.25
C GLN A 132 7.07 0.05 -3.32
N ALA A 133 7.93 -0.90 -3.63
CA ALA A 133 9.15 -1.15 -2.85
C ALA A 133 10.13 0.05 -2.92
N THR A 134 10.27 0.69 -4.10
CA THR A 134 11.07 1.91 -4.27
C THR A 134 10.51 3.06 -3.43
N LEU A 135 9.18 3.26 -3.48
CA LEU A 135 8.48 4.28 -2.68
C LEU A 135 8.65 4.05 -1.17
N ASN A 136 8.58 2.79 -0.74
CA ASN A 136 8.84 2.40 0.63
C ASN A 136 10.25 2.85 1.07
N LEU A 137 11.27 2.63 0.25
CA LEU A 137 12.66 3.04 0.55
C LEU A 137 12.81 4.57 0.57
N LEU A 138 12.20 5.28 -0.38
CA LEU A 138 12.23 6.75 -0.43
C LEU A 138 11.62 7.40 0.83
N LYS A 139 10.67 6.72 1.50
CA LYS A 139 10.10 7.17 2.79
C LYS A 139 11.14 7.22 3.92
N THR A 140 12.22 6.44 3.82
CA THR A 140 13.29 6.42 4.84
C THR A 140 14.36 7.50 4.63
N GLY A 141 14.30 8.23 3.51
CA GLY A 141 15.24 9.26 3.11
C GLY A 141 15.56 9.19 1.61
N THR A 142 16.01 10.30 1.02
CA THR A 142 16.39 10.35 -0.39
C THR A 142 17.76 9.72 -0.60
N SER A 143 17.83 8.75 -1.51
CA SER A 143 19.04 8.51 -2.29
C SER A 143 18.76 8.95 -3.71
N ARG A 144 19.68 9.73 -4.30
CA ARG A 144 19.63 10.13 -5.71
C ARG A 144 19.45 8.91 -6.64
N GLU A 145 20.03 7.78 -6.24
CA GLU A 145 19.93 6.51 -6.95
C GLU A 145 18.50 5.96 -6.92
N LEU A 146 17.80 6.05 -5.79
CA LEU A 146 16.40 5.58 -5.68
C LEU A 146 15.44 6.47 -6.47
N SER A 147 15.70 7.79 -6.54
CA SER A 147 14.92 8.69 -7.39
C SER A 147 15.13 8.39 -8.88
N ALA A 148 16.38 8.12 -9.29
CA ALA A 148 16.68 7.72 -10.66
C ALA A 148 16.07 6.35 -11.02
N GLU A 149 16.08 5.40 -10.07
CA GLU A 149 15.42 4.11 -10.21
C GLU A 149 13.90 4.26 -10.38
N LEU A 150 13.24 5.05 -9.53
CA LEU A 150 11.82 5.35 -9.66
C LEU A 150 11.51 6.01 -11.02
N TYR A 151 12.35 6.94 -11.46
CA TYR A 151 12.22 7.58 -12.77
C TYR A 151 12.29 6.55 -13.91
N SER A 152 13.29 5.67 -13.88
CA SER A 152 13.45 4.62 -14.88
C SER A 152 12.26 3.66 -14.89
N GLN A 153 11.74 3.28 -13.72
CA GLN A 153 10.59 2.39 -13.58
C GLN A 153 9.33 3.02 -14.20
N LEU A 154 9.10 4.30 -13.92
CA LEU A 154 7.95 5.05 -14.43
C LEU A 154 8.02 5.36 -15.93
N LEU A 155 9.21 5.60 -16.48
CA LEU A 155 9.36 5.76 -17.94
C LEU A 155 9.04 4.47 -18.70
N SER A 156 9.39 3.32 -18.12
CA SER A 156 9.08 2.01 -18.70
C SER A 156 7.66 1.52 -18.39
N ALA A 157 6.87 2.31 -17.64
CA ALA A 157 5.59 1.87 -17.14
C ALA A 157 4.52 1.79 -18.24
N GLU A 158 4.01 0.59 -18.47
CA GLU A 158 2.91 0.34 -19.42
C GLU A 158 1.53 0.51 -18.75
N ILE A 159 1.48 0.43 -17.41
CA ILE A 159 0.23 0.40 -16.65
C ILE A 159 -0.01 1.79 -16.01
N PRO A 160 -1.12 2.49 -16.34
CA PRO A 160 -1.44 3.79 -15.74
C PRO A 160 -1.54 3.77 -14.20
N GLY A 161 -1.89 2.63 -13.62
CA GLY A 161 -1.96 2.44 -12.17
C GLY A 161 -0.63 2.69 -11.45
N THR A 162 0.51 2.43 -12.10
CA THR A 162 1.84 2.72 -11.54
C THR A 162 2.02 4.21 -11.32
N PHE A 163 1.57 4.99 -12.30
CA PHE A 163 1.64 6.44 -12.27
C PHE A 163 0.72 7.06 -11.20
N TYR A 164 -0.55 6.63 -11.14
CA TYR A 164 -1.49 7.12 -10.12
C TYR A 164 -1.06 6.79 -8.70
N ARG A 165 -0.38 5.66 -8.49
CA ARG A 165 0.12 5.28 -7.17
C ARG A 165 1.18 6.25 -6.67
N VAL A 166 2.12 6.63 -7.53
CA VAL A 166 3.11 7.67 -7.19
C VAL A 166 2.40 9.01 -6.95
N LYS A 167 1.41 9.37 -7.78
CA LYS A 167 0.61 10.59 -7.59
C LYS A 167 -0.03 10.66 -6.21
N ILE A 168 -0.79 9.62 -5.84
CA ILE A 168 -1.54 9.56 -4.57
C ILE A 168 -0.59 9.73 -3.39
N LEU A 169 0.55 9.04 -3.42
CA LEU A 169 1.54 9.13 -2.34
C LEU A 169 2.24 10.49 -2.27
N LEU A 170 2.46 11.16 -3.40
CA LEU A 170 3.01 12.53 -3.43
C LEU A 170 1.99 13.59 -2.97
N THR A 171 0.70 13.37 -3.22
CA THR A 171 -0.39 14.24 -2.73
C THR A 171 -0.75 14.04 -1.27
N ASP A 172 -0.43 12.87 -0.71
CA ASP A 172 -0.82 12.55 0.66
C ASP A 172 0.00 13.38 1.66
N SER A 173 -0.68 14.34 2.30
CA SER A 173 -0.09 15.26 3.27
C SER A 173 0.33 14.59 4.58
N SER A 174 -0.16 13.37 4.85
CA SER A 174 0.30 12.54 5.97
C SER A 174 1.67 11.92 5.71
N VAL A 175 2.09 11.88 4.44
CA VAL A 175 3.39 11.38 4.04
C VAL A 175 4.44 12.46 4.26
N LYS A 176 5.11 12.36 5.40
CA LYS A 176 6.36 13.08 5.67
C LYS A 176 7.48 12.44 4.86
N PHE A 177 7.57 12.76 3.59
CA PHE A 177 8.86 12.68 2.91
C PHE A 177 9.80 13.65 3.63
N ASN A 178 11.05 13.26 3.85
CA ASN A 178 12.07 14.22 4.29
C ASN A 178 12.03 15.43 3.35
N GLU A 179 12.05 16.65 3.89
CA GLU A 179 11.97 17.93 3.16
C GLU A 179 12.95 18.02 1.99
N THR A 180 14.09 17.32 2.04
CA THR A 180 15.03 17.25 0.90
C THR A 180 14.60 16.32 -0.24
N SER A 181 13.73 15.34 0.02
CA SER A 181 13.32 14.31 -0.94
C SER A 181 12.15 14.73 -1.81
N LYS A 182 11.22 15.50 -1.21
CA LYS A 182 9.96 15.86 -1.85
C LYS A 182 10.16 16.67 -3.13
N PRO A 183 11.04 17.69 -3.18
CA PRO A 183 11.26 18.47 -4.40
C PRO A 183 11.80 17.62 -5.56
N ASP A 184 12.75 16.71 -5.28
CA ASP A 184 13.34 15.85 -6.31
C ASP A 184 12.34 14.82 -6.85
N MET A 185 11.49 14.23 -6.00
CA MET A 185 10.44 13.31 -6.44
C MET A 185 9.34 14.02 -7.22
N VAL A 186 8.95 15.23 -6.81
CA VAL A 186 7.98 16.05 -7.55
C VAL A 186 8.55 16.41 -8.92
N LYS A 187 9.82 16.82 -8.99
CA LYS A 187 10.49 17.12 -10.26
C LYS A 187 10.52 15.90 -11.19
N VAL A 188 10.94 14.74 -10.68
CA VAL A 188 10.94 13.46 -11.40
C VAL A 188 9.53 13.11 -11.92
N PHE A 189 8.51 13.29 -11.08
CA PHE A 189 7.13 13.01 -11.43
C PHE A 189 6.58 13.95 -12.51
N VAL A 190 6.87 15.25 -12.42
CA VAL A 190 6.49 16.26 -13.42
C VAL A 190 7.22 16.04 -14.75
N GLU A 191 8.52 15.72 -14.72
CA GLU A 191 9.31 15.39 -15.93
C GLU A 191 8.74 14.16 -16.65
N ILE A 192 8.31 13.13 -15.93
CA ILE A 192 7.70 11.94 -16.55
C ILE A 192 6.31 12.25 -17.08
N ALA A 193 5.50 13.00 -16.33
CA ALA A 193 4.17 13.38 -16.77
C ALA A 193 4.18 14.15 -18.10
N THR A 194 5.16 15.03 -18.25
CA THR A 194 5.33 15.86 -19.45
C THR A 194 5.85 15.05 -20.65
N HIS A 195 6.67 14.01 -20.44
CA HIS A 195 7.34 13.28 -21.51
C HIS A 195 6.82 11.86 -21.77
N SER A 196 5.93 11.33 -20.92
CA SER A 196 5.38 9.99 -21.09
C SER A 196 4.38 9.93 -22.25
N SER A 197 4.60 8.97 -23.15
CA SER A 197 3.69 8.64 -24.25
C SER A 197 2.56 7.69 -23.84
N SER A 198 2.66 7.05 -22.66
CA SER A 198 1.65 6.13 -22.12
C SER A 198 0.53 6.81 -21.33
N LEU A 199 0.69 8.10 -21.02
CA LEU A 199 -0.32 8.91 -20.33
C LEU A 199 -1.22 9.67 -21.32
N SER A 200 -2.53 9.64 -21.09
CA SER A 200 -3.49 10.46 -21.82
C SER A 200 -3.32 11.96 -21.51
N GLU A 201 -3.77 12.84 -22.39
CA GLU A 201 -3.75 14.29 -22.14
C GLU A 201 -4.60 14.72 -20.93
N SER A 202 -5.58 13.92 -20.50
CA SER A 202 -6.27 14.16 -19.22
C SER A 202 -5.40 13.78 -18.02
N GLN A 203 -4.68 12.66 -18.09
CA GLN A 203 -3.73 12.23 -17.08
C GLN A 203 -2.59 13.22 -16.92
N LYS A 204 -2.01 13.70 -18.03
CA LYS A 204 -0.97 14.74 -18.03
C LYS A 204 -1.43 16.02 -17.33
N ARG A 205 -2.65 16.48 -17.60
CA ARG A 205 -3.25 17.68 -16.96
C ARG A 205 -3.46 17.51 -15.45
N ASP A 206 -3.89 16.33 -15.02
CA ASP A 206 -4.10 16.00 -13.60
C ASP A 206 -2.79 16.04 -12.77
N ILE A 207 -1.63 16.10 -13.43
CA ILE A 207 -0.29 16.14 -12.83
C ILE A 207 0.30 17.56 -12.82
N VAL A 208 -0.20 18.47 -13.63
CA VAL A 208 0.32 19.86 -13.70
C VAL A 208 -0.13 20.69 -12.48
N ILE A 209 -1.05 20.19 -11.64
CA ILE A 209 -1.56 20.88 -10.45
C ILE A 209 -0.59 20.85 -9.24
N PHE A 210 0.71 20.66 -9.49
CA PHE A 210 1.76 20.69 -8.45
C PHE A 210 2.71 21.88 -8.59
N ASP A 211 2.50 22.77 -9.57
CA ASP A 211 3.13 24.11 -9.65
C ASP A 211 2.37 25.14 -8.81
#